data_AF-A0AAW0G4L4-F1
#
_entry.id   AF-A0AAW0G4L4-F1
#
_cell.length_a   1.000
_cell.length_b   1.000
_cell.length_c   1.000
_cell.angle_alpha   90.00
_cell.angle_beta   90.00
_cell.angle_gamma   90.00
#
_symmetry.space_group_name_H-M   'P 1'
#
loop_
_entity.id
_entity.type
_entity.pdbx_description
1 polymer ?
#
loop_
_entity_poly.entity_id
_entity_poly.type
_entity_poly.pdbx_seq_one_letter_code
_entity_poly.pdbx_strand_id
1 'polypeptide(L)'
;MVFVKRATGVILTTLALSLTTGAAPGAADPCAKFAGQQFVVPADALTCLKSFPFNETLRQNVLTNIARVFDFFTFEDFYLNSPAPFQESTTNIRADIARINRTTFATDYDFNRAVYDFTTQLNDGHTRWFPNCYTSFQNLLPTPVVTLEENGVQNVFVAPDSVEFVNLLGVNYTSHFDQIGFNFRRFAGAKVLSIEGQDPYAYADFIAKTASGNYLDHGVRVNSVFSSYRISGTDFSQRFGDISGPAFPDKNFLTMTLIPVNSKKSETVQVPFLASYVGAPFTDRASFWTANCAANDETNGVNLRNSGVSAKRATQKQARAVIIDKTPANGVGLPSQFQPRLPQTDGSTGVIKSYILPDNKTGVMFVGSFEGDFNQFQTDTVAAIDQFKASGVSRLLIDLTNNGGGFVCLGQFLHQYLAGAKIGYPGFVSTSRANPLAQKIVAADIALGVTGQISFYAPDNWAFLNDTPQPVTFNYNTPSAPFKINGVSDPTSQRFH
;
A
#
# COMPACT_ATOMS: atom_id res chain seq x y z
N MET A 1 -78.88 5.02 45.03
CA MET A 1 -80.20 4.88 44.40
C MET A 1 -80.27 5.87 43.24
N VAL A 2 -80.64 5.38 42.07
CA VAL A 2 -80.66 6.03 40.75
C VAL A 2 -81.39 7.38 40.76
N PHE A 3 -80.93 8.40 40.02
CA PHE A 3 -81.67 8.98 38.88
C PHE A 3 -80.87 10.00 38.07
N VAL A 4 -81.10 9.88 36.77
CA VAL A 4 -80.52 10.55 35.59
C VAL A 4 -81.03 11.99 35.45
N LYS A 5 -80.22 12.88 34.84
CA LYS A 5 -80.74 13.88 33.90
C LYS A 5 -79.69 14.26 32.84
N ARG A 6 -80.09 14.09 31.58
CA ARG A 6 -79.42 14.56 30.35
C ARG A 6 -79.38 16.09 30.32
N ALA A 7 -78.30 16.66 29.79
CA ALA A 7 -78.32 17.99 29.21
C ALA A 7 -77.56 18.01 27.87
N THR A 8 -78.23 18.59 26.89
CA THR A 8 -77.92 18.76 25.47
C THR A 8 -76.79 19.77 25.23
N GLY A 9 -76.04 19.55 24.14
CA GLY A 9 -74.82 20.27 23.83
C GLY A 9 -75.00 21.57 23.02
N VAL A 10 -73.86 22.26 22.84
CA VAL A 10 -73.62 23.29 21.83
C VAL A 10 -72.22 23.04 21.27
N ILE A 11 -72.13 22.80 19.96
CA ILE A 11 -70.88 22.60 19.21
C ILE A 11 -70.38 23.96 18.76
N LEU A 12 -69.19 24.36 19.21
CA LEU A 12 -68.42 25.48 18.64
C LEU A 12 -67.36 24.90 17.70
N THR A 13 -67.48 25.19 16.40
CA THR A 13 -66.49 24.87 15.38
C THR A 13 -65.39 25.94 15.37
N THR A 14 -64.24 25.61 15.97
CA THR A 14 -63.00 26.38 15.79
C THR A 14 -62.24 25.87 14.57
N LEU A 15 -62.11 26.72 13.55
CA LEU A 15 -61.29 26.49 12.36
C LEU A 15 -59.81 26.59 12.76
N ALA A 16 -59.10 25.46 12.84
CA ALA A 16 -57.65 25.44 13.05
C ALA A 16 -56.95 25.61 11.70
N LEU A 17 -56.24 26.74 11.53
CA LEU A 17 -55.30 26.93 10.42
C LEU A 17 -54.19 25.88 10.55
N SER A 18 -54.18 24.92 9.64
CA SER A 18 -53.08 23.96 9.51
C SER A 18 -51.92 24.65 8.78
N LEU A 19 -50.93 25.13 9.55
CA LEU A 19 -49.63 25.50 9.01
C LEU A 19 -48.95 24.22 8.51
N THR A 20 -48.96 24.00 7.19
CA THR A 20 -48.13 23.00 6.55
C THR A 20 -46.67 23.42 6.71
N THR A 21 -45.99 22.89 7.71
CA THR A 21 -44.52 22.92 7.76
C THR A 21 -44.02 22.09 6.59
N GLY A 22 -43.66 22.76 5.49
CA GLY A 22 -42.93 22.11 4.40
C GLY A 22 -41.67 21.50 5.01
N ALA A 23 -41.53 20.18 4.93
CA ALA A 23 -40.29 19.50 5.27
C ALA A 23 -39.16 20.19 4.52
N ALA A 24 -38.09 20.56 5.23
CA ALA A 24 -36.87 21.04 4.58
C ALA A 24 -36.49 20.02 3.49
N PRO A 25 -36.07 20.47 2.29
CA PRO A 25 -35.58 19.56 1.27
C PRO A 25 -34.54 18.64 1.91
N GLY A 26 -34.73 17.33 1.81
CA GLY A 26 -33.74 16.37 2.31
C GLY A 26 -32.37 16.74 1.73
N ALA A 27 -31.34 16.74 2.57
CA ALA A 27 -29.99 17.07 2.14
C ALA A 27 -29.64 16.24 0.89
N ALA A 28 -29.19 16.90 -0.18
CA ALA A 28 -28.84 16.24 -1.42
C ALA A 28 -27.77 15.16 -1.15
N ASP A 29 -27.89 14.01 -1.80
CA ASP A 29 -26.95 12.90 -1.64
C ASP A 29 -25.54 13.34 -2.06
N PRO A 30 -24.55 13.34 -1.14
CA PRO A 30 -23.21 13.83 -1.45
C PRO A 30 -22.44 12.92 -2.42
N CYS A 31 -22.77 11.63 -2.48
CA CYS A 31 -22.15 10.69 -3.40
C CYS A 31 -22.73 10.82 -4.81
N ALA A 32 -24.03 11.06 -4.93
CA ALA A 32 -24.69 11.27 -6.22
C ALA A 32 -24.10 12.45 -7.02
N LYS A 33 -23.46 13.42 -6.35
CA LYS A 33 -22.82 14.59 -6.97
C LYS A 33 -21.78 14.24 -8.03
N PHE A 34 -21.05 13.14 -7.86
CA PHE A 34 -19.98 12.71 -8.76
C PHE A 34 -20.12 11.26 -9.24
N ALA A 35 -21.27 10.64 -9.00
CA ALA A 35 -21.54 9.29 -9.49
C ALA A 35 -21.30 9.19 -11.00
N GLY A 36 -20.57 8.15 -11.41
CA GLY A 36 -20.16 7.94 -12.81
C GLY A 36 -18.99 8.81 -13.30
N GLN A 37 -18.44 9.70 -12.48
CA GLN A 37 -17.25 10.48 -12.83
C GLN A 37 -15.97 9.68 -12.51
N GLN A 38 -14.99 9.75 -13.41
CA GLN A 38 -13.67 9.16 -13.18
C GLN A 38 -12.80 10.00 -12.24
N PHE A 39 -13.03 11.31 -12.22
CA PHE A 39 -12.27 12.27 -11.44
C PHE A 39 -13.23 13.19 -10.69
N VAL A 40 -12.90 13.48 -9.44
CA VAL A 40 -13.76 14.24 -8.52
C VAL A 40 -12.93 15.22 -7.70
N VAL A 41 -13.50 16.40 -7.44
CA VAL A 41 -12.91 17.38 -6.52
C VAL A 41 -12.78 16.75 -5.13
N PRO A 42 -11.60 16.77 -4.48
CA PRO A 42 -11.38 16.01 -3.25
C PRO A 42 -12.38 16.29 -2.12
N ALA A 43 -12.78 17.55 -1.93
CA ALA A 43 -13.81 17.93 -0.95
C ALA A 43 -15.16 17.21 -1.17
N ASP A 44 -15.57 16.99 -2.42
CA ASP A 44 -16.83 16.32 -2.74
C ASP A 44 -16.73 14.82 -2.44
N ALA A 45 -15.61 14.20 -2.80
CA ALA A 45 -15.31 12.81 -2.43
C ALA A 45 -15.29 12.65 -0.91
N LEU A 46 -14.57 13.51 -0.18
CA LEU A 46 -14.49 13.47 1.27
C LEU A 46 -15.87 13.65 1.92
N THR A 47 -16.72 14.53 1.38
CA THR A 47 -18.08 14.72 1.87
C THR A 47 -18.93 13.45 1.70
N CYS A 48 -18.80 12.75 0.56
CA CYS A 48 -19.43 11.44 0.37
C CYS A 48 -18.89 10.40 1.36
N LEU A 49 -17.57 10.27 1.51
CA LEU A 49 -16.95 9.32 2.43
C LEU A 49 -17.32 9.57 3.89
N LYS A 50 -17.47 10.83 4.29
CA LYS A 50 -17.92 11.23 5.64
C LYS A 50 -19.43 11.18 5.83
N SER A 51 -20.20 10.83 4.79
CA SER A 51 -21.65 10.70 4.93
C SER A 51 -22.06 9.42 5.69
N PHE A 52 -21.18 8.42 5.79
CA PHE A 52 -21.50 7.15 6.45
C PHE A 52 -21.37 7.26 7.98
N PRO A 53 -22.46 6.97 8.74
CA PRO A 53 -22.44 7.12 10.18
C PRO A 53 -21.51 6.08 10.81
N PHE A 54 -20.88 6.47 11.91
CA PHE A 54 -20.14 5.55 12.75
C PHE A 54 -21.03 4.38 13.23
N ASN A 55 -20.49 3.16 13.22
CA ASN A 55 -21.18 1.96 13.68
C ASN A 55 -20.34 1.17 14.68
N GLU A 56 -20.84 1.08 15.92
CA GLU A 56 -20.13 0.43 17.02
C GLU A 56 -19.89 -1.07 16.79
N THR A 57 -20.87 -1.77 16.23
CA THR A 57 -20.74 -3.20 15.92
C THR A 57 -19.66 -3.45 14.87
N LEU A 58 -19.62 -2.64 13.81
CA LEU A 58 -18.58 -2.74 12.79
C LEU A 58 -17.20 -2.44 13.37
N ARG A 59 -17.07 -1.40 14.22
CA ARG A 59 -15.82 -1.11 14.93
C ARG A 59 -15.33 -2.31 15.72
N GLN A 60 -16.18 -2.93 16.55
CA GLN A 60 -15.78 -4.07 17.37
C GLN A 60 -15.34 -5.26 16.51
N ASN A 61 -16.02 -5.53 15.39
CA ASN A 61 -15.64 -6.58 14.46
C ASN A 61 -14.25 -6.30 13.85
N VAL A 62 -14.01 -5.08 13.36
CA VAL A 62 -12.72 -4.67 12.78
C VAL A 62 -11.60 -4.77 13.81
N LEU A 63 -11.76 -4.17 15.00
CA LEU A 63 -10.73 -4.17 16.03
C LEU A 63 -10.45 -5.57 16.60
N THR A 64 -11.47 -6.42 16.70
CA THR A 64 -11.30 -7.83 17.10
C THR A 64 -10.46 -8.59 16.07
N ASN A 65 -10.75 -8.40 14.78
CA ASN A 65 -9.96 -9.03 13.71
C ASN A 65 -8.51 -8.54 13.72
N ILE A 66 -8.30 -7.23 13.83
CA ILE A 66 -6.96 -6.64 13.91
C ILE A 66 -6.18 -7.20 15.10
N ALA A 67 -6.78 -7.24 16.29
CA ALA A 67 -6.14 -7.79 17.49
C ALA A 67 -5.72 -9.26 17.29
N ARG A 68 -6.58 -10.07 16.65
CA ARG A 68 -6.28 -11.49 16.35
C ARG A 68 -5.19 -11.67 15.30
N VAL A 69 -5.09 -10.76 14.32
CA VAL A 69 -3.97 -10.76 13.36
C VAL A 69 -2.66 -10.48 14.11
N PHE A 70 -2.66 -9.54 15.05
CA PHE A 70 -1.47 -9.26 15.86
C PHE A 70 -1.09 -10.40 16.80
N ASP A 71 -2.01 -11.27 17.23
CA ASP A 71 -1.67 -12.49 17.98
C ASP A 71 -0.78 -13.46 17.15
N PHE A 72 -0.79 -13.32 15.82
CA PHE A 72 0.05 -14.05 14.89
C PHE A 72 1.28 -13.25 14.43
N PHE A 73 1.34 -11.95 14.71
CA PHE A 73 2.40 -11.07 14.21
C PHE A 73 3.70 -11.28 14.98
N THR A 74 4.74 -11.71 14.27
CA THR A 74 6.01 -12.16 14.85
C THR A 74 6.93 -11.05 15.35
N PHE A 75 6.62 -9.79 15.01
CA PHE A 75 7.48 -8.64 15.32
C PHE A 75 6.89 -7.71 16.37
N GLU A 76 5.69 -7.98 16.90
CA GLU A 76 4.98 -7.05 17.80
C GLU A 76 5.86 -6.53 18.95
N ASP A 77 6.60 -7.41 19.63
CA ASP A 77 7.43 -7.00 20.77
C ASP A 77 8.63 -6.12 20.36
N PHE A 78 9.10 -6.18 19.11
CA PHE A 78 10.13 -5.26 18.63
C PHE A 78 9.62 -3.82 18.57
N TYR A 79 8.34 -3.61 18.28
CA TYR A 79 7.75 -2.28 18.18
C TYR A 79 7.76 -1.54 19.52
N LEU A 80 7.84 -2.24 20.66
CA LEU A 80 7.94 -1.59 21.97
C LEU A 80 9.18 -0.69 22.12
N ASN A 81 10.26 -1.03 21.43
CA ASN A 81 11.50 -0.26 21.36
C ASN A 81 12.29 -0.76 20.13
N SER A 82 11.94 -0.21 18.96
CA SER A 82 12.54 -0.63 17.69
C SER A 82 14.03 -0.22 17.65
N PRO A 83 14.94 -1.10 17.22
CA PRO A 83 16.37 -0.79 17.18
C PRO A 83 16.69 0.23 16.07
N ALA A 84 17.88 0.82 16.13
CA ALA A 84 18.37 1.65 15.03
C ALA A 84 18.48 0.87 13.70
N PRO A 85 18.13 1.47 12.55
CA PRO A 85 17.61 2.83 12.33
C PRO A 85 16.06 2.92 12.31
N PHE A 86 15.34 1.98 12.92
CA PHE A 86 13.89 1.80 12.81
C PHE A 86 13.09 2.42 13.96
N GLN A 87 13.69 3.35 14.73
CA GLN A 87 13.07 3.90 15.93
C GLN A 87 11.74 4.62 15.64
N GLU A 88 11.55 5.14 14.43
CA GLU A 88 10.29 5.79 14.02
C GLU A 88 9.08 4.87 14.06
N SER A 89 9.28 3.55 13.99
CA SER A 89 8.20 2.57 14.15
C SER A 89 7.90 2.23 15.60
N THR A 90 8.58 2.82 16.58
CA THR A 90 8.37 2.46 18.00
C THR A 90 6.98 2.84 18.46
N THR A 91 6.17 1.85 18.81
CA THR A 91 4.85 2.03 19.41
C THR A 91 4.41 0.80 20.23
N ASN A 92 3.36 0.96 21.03
CA ASN A 92 2.66 -0.15 21.66
C ASN A 92 1.37 -0.43 20.89
N ILE A 93 1.43 -1.43 20.00
CA ILE A 93 0.32 -1.85 19.12
C ILE A 93 -0.97 -2.12 19.93
N ARG A 94 -0.88 -2.84 21.06
CA ARG A 94 -2.06 -3.12 21.90
C ARG A 94 -2.63 -1.88 22.55
N ALA A 95 -1.78 -0.95 22.99
CA ALA A 95 -2.23 0.32 23.53
C ALA A 95 -2.90 1.19 22.45
N ASP A 96 -2.41 1.15 21.21
CA ASP A 96 -3.03 1.86 20.08
C ASP A 96 -4.40 1.30 19.73
N ILE A 97 -4.54 -0.04 19.65
CA ILE A 97 -5.85 -0.69 19.44
C ILE A 97 -6.81 -0.30 20.56
N ALA A 98 -6.38 -0.35 21.82
CA ALA A 98 -7.21 0.05 22.96
C ALA A 98 -7.59 1.55 22.92
N ARG A 99 -6.66 2.42 22.51
CA ARG A 99 -6.90 3.86 22.32
C ARG A 99 -7.95 4.09 21.25
N ILE A 100 -7.84 3.43 20.10
CA ILE A 100 -8.85 3.52 19.02
C ILE A 100 -10.20 3.00 19.53
N ASN A 101 -10.23 1.91 20.29
CA ASN A 101 -11.45 1.34 20.87
C ASN A 101 -12.17 2.24 21.89
N ARG A 102 -11.48 3.20 22.51
CA ARG A 102 -12.13 4.20 23.40
C ARG A 102 -12.39 5.55 22.73
N THR A 103 -11.90 5.75 21.51
CA THR A 103 -12.07 7.01 20.80
C THR A 103 -13.48 7.10 20.22
N THR A 104 -14.12 8.26 20.39
CA THR A 104 -15.42 8.55 19.77
C THR A 104 -15.16 9.12 18.37
N PHE A 105 -15.76 8.50 17.35
CA PHE A 105 -15.62 8.92 15.96
C PHE A 105 -16.95 9.48 15.45
N ALA A 106 -16.89 10.53 14.63
CA ALA A 106 -18.08 11.13 14.05
C ALA A 106 -18.66 10.27 12.91
N THR A 107 -17.77 9.65 12.12
CA THR A 107 -18.14 8.89 10.91
C THR A 107 -17.37 7.57 10.86
N ASP A 108 -17.84 6.64 10.03
CA ASP A 108 -17.12 5.39 9.76
C ASP A 108 -15.78 5.66 9.04
N TYR A 109 -15.70 6.73 8.24
CA TYR A 109 -14.46 7.23 7.64
C TYR A 109 -13.43 7.59 8.72
N ASP A 110 -13.81 8.40 9.73
CA ASP A 110 -12.85 8.87 10.74
C ASP A 110 -12.29 7.69 11.57
N PHE A 111 -13.12 6.67 11.84
CA PHE A 111 -12.66 5.43 12.48
C PHE A 111 -11.65 4.68 11.60
N ASN A 112 -12.00 4.39 10.35
CA ASN A 112 -11.12 3.64 9.45
C ASN A 112 -9.84 4.41 9.11
N ARG A 113 -9.90 5.74 9.06
CA ARG A 113 -8.72 6.60 8.90
C ARG A 113 -7.79 6.48 10.09
N ALA A 114 -8.31 6.47 11.32
CA ALA A 114 -7.48 6.28 12.51
C ALA A 114 -6.79 4.90 12.55
N VAL A 115 -7.44 3.85 12.06
CA VAL A 115 -6.83 2.52 11.91
C VAL A 115 -5.78 2.51 10.80
N TYR A 116 -6.06 3.17 9.66
CA TYR A 116 -5.11 3.30 8.56
C TYR A 116 -3.85 4.03 9.01
N ASP A 117 -3.97 5.19 9.66
CA ASP A 117 -2.85 6.00 10.09
C ASP A 117 -1.97 5.25 11.11
N PHE A 118 -2.61 4.59 12.08
CA PHE A 118 -1.92 3.72 13.06
C PHE A 118 -1.09 2.63 12.36
N THR A 119 -1.70 1.83 11.50
CA THR A 119 -1.00 0.71 10.85
C THR A 119 0.04 1.20 9.83
N THR A 120 -0.21 2.33 9.17
CA THR A 120 0.75 2.94 8.22
C THR A 120 2.00 3.42 8.95
N GLN A 121 1.87 3.97 10.15
CA GLN A 121 3.01 4.43 10.96
C GLN A 121 3.78 3.29 11.65
N LEU A 122 3.35 2.03 11.50
CA LEU A 122 4.22 0.89 11.77
C LEU A 122 5.38 0.82 10.76
N ASN A 123 5.25 1.49 9.61
CA ASN A 123 6.22 1.53 8.53
C ASN A 123 6.59 0.14 8.02
N ASP A 124 5.63 -0.78 7.96
CA ASP A 124 5.84 -2.13 7.46
C ASP A 124 4.82 -2.44 6.38
N GLY A 125 5.29 -2.57 5.12
CA GLY A 125 4.46 -2.89 3.97
C GLY A 125 3.77 -4.26 4.06
N HIS A 126 4.09 -5.10 5.04
CA HIS A 126 3.42 -6.37 5.31
C HIS A 126 2.35 -6.26 6.41
N THR A 127 2.30 -5.15 7.14
CA THR A 127 1.45 -4.94 8.31
C THR A 127 0.59 -3.67 8.11
N ARG A 128 -0.45 -3.79 7.28
CA ARG A 128 -1.24 -2.64 6.81
C ARG A 128 -2.74 -2.87 6.92
N TRP A 129 -3.48 -1.77 7.10
CA TRP A 129 -4.94 -1.72 6.96
C TRP A 129 -5.32 -1.03 5.64
N PHE A 130 -6.05 -1.72 4.78
CA PHE A 130 -6.57 -1.17 3.52
C PHE A 130 -8.10 -1.21 3.53
N PRO A 131 -8.75 -0.13 3.99
CA PRO A 131 -10.21 -0.08 3.97
C PRO A 131 -10.68 0.20 2.54
N ASN A 132 -11.03 -0.85 1.78
CA ASN A 132 -11.45 -0.75 0.37
C ASN A 132 -12.43 0.41 0.10
N CYS A 133 -13.38 0.63 1.00
CA CYS A 133 -14.34 1.74 0.96
C CYS A 133 -13.67 3.11 0.80
N TYR A 134 -12.62 3.36 1.58
CA TYR A 134 -11.99 4.67 1.76
C TYR A 134 -10.68 4.84 1.02
N THR A 135 -10.09 3.74 0.54
CA THR A 135 -8.95 3.72 -0.39
C THR A 135 -9.39 3.50 -1.84
N SER A 136 -10.66 3.81 -2.16
CA SER A 136 -11.24 3.77 -3.51
C SER A 136 -10.92 5.02 -4.35
N PHE A 137 -9.98 5.83 -3.87
CA PHE A 137 -9.52 7.06 -4.50
C PHE A 137 -8.00 7.11 -4.53
N GLN A 138 -7.47 7.89 -5.46
CA GLN A 138 -6.09 8.35 -5.44
C GLN A 138 -6.09 9.85 -5.73
N ASN A 139 -5.56 10.65 -4.81
CA ASN A 139 -5.62 12.09 -4.90
C ASN A 139 -4.41 12.63 -5.69
N LEU A 140 -4.59 13.07 -6.93
CA LEU A 140 -3.47 13.36 -7.84
C LEU A 140 -3.21 14.86 -7.99
N LEU A 141 -1.92 15.25 -7.96
CA LEU A 141 -1.49 16.58 -8.38
C LEU A 141 -1.08 16.57 -9.86
N PRO A 142 -1.38 17.63 -10.61
CA PRO A 142 -0.89 17.79 -11.98
C PRO A 142 0.58 18.26 -12.05
N THR A 143 1.22 18.53 -10.90
CA THR A 143 2.63 18.95 -10.80
C THR A 143 3.43 18.04 -9.86
N PRO A 144 3.54 16.74 -10.17
CA PRO A 144 4.31 15.80 -9.36
C PRO A 144 5.77 16.21 -9.25
N VAL A 145 6.39 15.98 -8.09
CA VAL A 145 7.74 16.46 -7.78
C VAL A 145 8.80 15.36 -7.84
N VAL A 146 10.00 15.72 -8.29
CA VAL A 146 11.18 14.86 -8.41
C VAL A 146 12.39 15.50 -7.74
N THR A 147 13.39 14.71 -7.38
CA THR A 147 14.73 15.21 -7.01
C THR A 147 15.63 15.14 -8.23
N LEU A 148 16.32 16.23 -8.55
CA LEU A 148 17.30 16.29 -9.63
C LEU A 148 18.55 17.05 -9.16
N GLU A 149 19.70 16.67 -9.70
CA GLU A 149 20.95 17.39 -9.47
C GLU A 149 21.03 18.64 -10.37
N GLU A 150 21.37 19.78 -9.78
CA GLU A 150 21.71 21.01 -10.47
C GLU A 150 23.05 21.53 -9.93
N ASN A 151 24.09 21.51 -10.77
CA ASN A 151 25.45 21.97 -10.44
C ASN A 151 26.06 21.28 -9.19
N GLY A 152 25.95 19.96 -9.08
CA GLY A 152 26.47 19.20 -7.94
C GLY A 152 25.60 19.24 -6.68
N VAL A 153 24.41 19.88 -6.74
CA VAL A 153 23.49 20.00 -5.60
C VAL A 153 22.13 19.40 -5.94
N GLN A 154 21.63 18.52 -5.08
CA GLN A 154 20.28 17.98 -5.21
C GLN A 154 19.24 19.05 -4.88
N ASN A 155 18.25 19.19 -5.74
CA ASN A 155 17.13 20.12 -5.57
C ASN A 155 15.82 19.43 -5.96
N VAL A 156 14.69 19.99 -5.50
CA VAL A 156 13.36 19.50 -5.84
C VAL A 156 12.78 20.31 -6.98
N PHE A 157 12.22 19.61 -7.97
CA PHE A 157 11.58 20.20 -9.14
C PHE A 157 10.20 19.58 -9.37
N VAL A 158 9.31 20.32 -10.01
CA VAL A 158 8.19 19.67 -10.70
C VAL A 158 8.77 18.84 -11.84
N ALA A 159 8.33 17.59 -11.99
CA ALA A 159 8.83 16.65 -12.99
C ALA A 159 8.87 17.33 -14.38
N PRO A 160 10.05 17.40 -15.03
CA PRO A 160 10.19 18.08 -16.32
C PRO A 160 9.27 17.54 -17.42
N ASP A 161 8.95 16.26 -17.35
CA ASP A 161 8.07 15.50 -18.24
C ASP A 161 6.61 15.41 -17.75
N SER A 162 6.26 16.18 -16.71
CA SER A 162 4.91 16.16 -16.11
C SER A 162 3.80 16.43 -17.11
N VAL A 163 4.01 17.27 -18.12
CA VAL A 163 2.97 17.57 -19.12
C VAL A 163 2.58 16.29 -19.87
N GLU A 164 3.56 15.53 -20.31
CA GLU A 164 3.35 14.38 -21.18
C GLU A 164 2.70 13.22 -20.45
N PHE A 165 3.16 12.88 -19.24
CA PHE A 165 2.55 11.76 -18.52
C PHE A 165 1.24 12.16 -17.81
N VAL A 166 1.06 13.41 -17.37
CA VAL A 166 -0.24 13.85 -16.82
C VAL A 166 -1.33 13.81 -17.90
N ASN A 167 -0.99 14.09 -19.16
CA ASN A 167 -1.93 13.94 -20.28
C ASN A 167 -2.40 12.49 -20.49
N LEU A 168 -1.63 11.49 -20.04
CA LEU A 168 -2.04 10.07 -20.12
C LEU A 168 -3.18 9.71 -19.15
N LEU A 169 -3.47 10.55 -18.15
CA LEU A 169 -4.68 10.42 -17.33
C LEU A 169 -5.97 10.75 -18.10
N GLY A 170 -5.85 11.29 -19.31
CA GLY A 170 -6.96 11.55 -20.22
C GLY A 170 -7.57 12.94 -20.08
N VAL A 171 -8.46 13.26 -21.03
CA VAL A 171 -9.09 14.58 -21.16
C VAL A 171 -9.97 14.94 -19.96
N ASN A 172 -10.57 13.95 -19.29
CA ASN A 172 -11.40 14.18 -18.11
C ASN A 172 -10.59 14.74 -16.94
N TYR A 173 -9.31 14.35 -16.81
CA TYR A 173 -8.41 14.89 -15.80
C TYR A 173 -7.93 16.29 -16.21
N THR A 174 -7.40 16.44 -17.42
CA THR A 174 -6.71 17.68 -17.83
C THR A 174 -7.67 18.84 -18.07
N SER A 175 -8.87 18.59 -18.62
CA SER A 175 -9.86 19.63 -18.88
C SER A 175 -10.43 20.25 -17.59
N HIS A 176 -10.40 19.53 -16.46
CA HIS A 176 -10.77 20.10 -15.17
C HIS A 176 -9.90 21.32 -14.83
N PHE A 177 -8.58 21.19 -15.01
CA PHE A 177 -7.64 22.27 -14.74
C PHE A 177 -7.83 23.45 -15.70
N ASP A 178 -8.15 23.18 -16.96
CA ASP A 178 -8.48 24.23 -17.93
C ASP A 178 -9.79 24.96 -17.54
N GLN A 179 -10.81 24.23 -17.06
CA GLN A 179 -12.10 24.80 -16.60
C GLN A 179 -11.94 25.73 -15.38
N ILE A 180 -11.07 25.38 -14.44
CA ILE A 180 -10.80 26.22 -13.25
C ILE A 180 -9.71 27.29 -13.52
N GLY A 181 -9.19 27.38 -14.75
CA GLY A 181 -8.16 28.34 -15.12
C GLY A 181 -6.77 28.06 -14.53
N PHE A 182 -6.48 26.82 -14.11
CA PHE A 182 -5.20 26.43 -13.56
C PHE A 182 -4.26 25.87 -14.64
N ASN A 183 -3.37 26.70 -15.16
CA ASN A 183 -2.38 26.26 -16.16
C ASN A 183 -1.20 25.55 -15.49
N PHE A 184 -1.34 24.25 -15.19
CA PHE A 184 -0.27 23.45 -14.59
C PHE A 184 0.94 23.27 -15.50
N ARG A 185 0.75 23.32 -16.83
CA ARG A 185 1.77 23.02 -17.83
C ARG A 185 2.97 23.98 -17.77
N ARG A 186 2.76 25.21 -17.29
CA ARG A 186 3.84 26.21 -17.12
C ARG A 186 4.81 25.88 -15.99
N PHE A 187 4.49 24.89 -15.15
CA PHE A 187 5.31 24.49 -14.01
C PHE A 187 6.22 23.30 -14.29
N ALA A 188 6.11 22.65 -15.44
CA ALA A 188 7.00 21.53 -15.77
C ALA A 188 8.47 21.98 -15.69
N GLY A 189 9.27 21.29 -14.88
CA GLY A 189 10.68 21.63 -14.61
C GLY A 189 10.90 22.81 -13.66
N ALA A 190 9.85 23.40 -13.08
CA ALA A 190 9.98 24.50 -12.13
C ALA A 190 10.72 24.05 -10.86
N LYS A 191 11.64 24.87 -10.38
CA LYS A 191 12.37 24.63 -9.13
C LYS A 191 11.46 24.91 -7.94
N VAL A 192 11.24 23.92 -7.09
CA VAL A 192 10.40 24.05 -5.90
C VAL A 192 11.26 24.57 -4.75
N LEU A 193 10.83 25.67 -4.14
CA LEU A 193 11.51 26.32 -3.01
C LEU A 193 10.86 25.97 -1.66
N SER A 194 9.55 25.71 -1.64
CA SER A 194 8.86 25.22 -0.46
C SER A 194 7.54 24.53 -0.81
N ILE A 195 7.12 23.58 0.03
CA ILE A 195 5.80 22.93 -0.01
C ILE A 195 5.15 23.11 1.36
N GLU A 196 3.93 23.65 1.39
CA GLU A 196 3.21 24.02 2.64
C GLU A 196 4.05 24.88 3.58
N GLY A 197 4.83 25.81 3.02
CA GLY A 197 5.72 26.71 3.75
C GLY A 197 6.96 26.05 4.36
N GLN A 198 7.22 24.77 4.07
CA GLN A 198 8.39 24.03 4.52
C GLN A 198 9.41 23.84 3.40
N ASP A 199 10.69 23.67 3.76
CA ASP A 199 11.70 23.18 2.82
C ASP A 199 11.20 21.90 2.11
N PRO A 200 11.38 21.73 0.79
CA PRO A 200 10.81 20.61 0.06
C PRO A 200 11.26 19.24 0.58
N TYR A 201 12.51 19.10 1.05
CA TYR A 201 12.99 17.85 1.64
C TYR A 201 12.44 17.65 3.06
N ALA A 202 12.26 18.73 3.84
CA ALA A 202 11.59 18.64 5.13
C ALA A 202 10.12 18.21 4.99
N TYR A 203 9.40 18.73 3.99
CA TYR A 203 8.04 18.27 3.70
C TYR A 203 8.05 16.80 3.22
N ALA A 204 9.04 16.40 2.42
CA ALA A 204 9.16 15.01 2.00
C ALA A 204 9.40 14.06 3.20
N ASP A 205 10.30 14.43 4.11
CA ASP A 205 10.56 13.71 5.36
C ASP A 205 9.29 13.62 6.24
N PHE A 206 8.49 14.70 6.32
CA PHE A 206 7.19 14.69 7.00
C PHE A 206 6.21 13.69 6.39
N ILE A 207 6.08 13.63 5.05
CA ILE A 207 5.24 12.64 4.37
C ILE A 207 5.79 11.22 4.59
N ALA A 208 7.11 11.04 4.53
CA ALA A 208 7.76 9.76 4.79
C ALA A 208 7.44 9.20 6.19
N LYS A 209 7.38 10.08 7.20
CA LYS A 209 7.06 9.74 8.59
C LYS A 209 5.58 9.45 8.84
N THR A 210 4.70 10.17 8.16
CA THR A 210 3.28 10.21 8.51
C THR A 210 2.38 9.40 7.58
N ALA A 211 2.83 9.16 6.33
CA ALA A 211 1.99 8.61 5.27
C ALA A 211 2.66 7.49 4.44
N SER A 212 3.99 7.48 4.27
CA SER A 212 4.68 6.50 3.42
C SER A 212 5.00 5.17 4.13
N GLY A 213 4.02 4.50 4.70
CA GLY A 213 4.21 3.34 5.58
C GLY A 213 4.63 2.00 4.95
N ASN A 214 5.25 1.97 3.77
CA ASN A 214 5.56 0.72 3.04
C ASN A 214 6.87 0.04 3.47
N TYR A 215 7.77 0.76 4.14
CA TYR A 215 9.13 0.30 4.40
C TYR A 215 9.62 0.73 5.77
N LEU A 216 10.31 -0.15 6.49
CA LEU A 216 10.86 0.15 7.82
C LEU A 216 12.00 1.17 7.75
N ASP A 217 12.79 1.12 6.67
CA ASP A 217 13.86 2.07 6.43
C ASP A 217 13.30 3.44 6.02
N HIS A 218 13.70 4.47 6.77
CA HIS A 218 13.25 5.84 6.54
C HIS A 218 13.70 6.39 5.17
N GLY A 219 14.93 6.10 4.74
CA GLY A 219 15.44 6.57 3.44
C GLY A 219 14.65 5.99 2.26
N VAL A 220 14.27 4.71 2.34
CA VAL A 220 13.41 4.08 1.33
C VAL A 220 12.01 4.72 1.32
N ARG A 221 11.46 5.09 2.48
CA ARG A 221 10.20 5.86 2.54
C ARG A 221 10.36 7.23 1.87
N VAL A 222 11.43 7.98 2.16
CA VAL A 222 11.71 9.27 1.51
C VAL A 222 11.79 9.15 -0.01
N ASN A 223 12.44 8.11 -0.54
CA ASN A 223 12.47 7.86 -1.98
C ASN A 223 11.06 7.64 -2.56
N SER A 224 10.17 7.01 -1.80
CA SER A 224 8.77 6.80 -2.19
C SER A 224 7.96 8.10 -2.20
N VAL A 225 8.42 9.15 -1.55
CA VAL A 225 7.68 10.41 -1.52
C VAL A 225 7.68 11.13 -2.87
N PHE A 226 8.76 10.98 -3.64
CA PHE A 226 8.93 11.61 -4.93
C PHE A 226 8.35 10.78 -6.09
N SER A 227 8.06 11.46 -7.18
CA SER A 227 7.71 10.87 -8.47
C SER A 227 8.91 10.12 -9.04
N SER A 228 8.67 8.98 -9.70
CA SER A 228 9.74 8.08 -10.14
C SER A 228 9.26 7.11 -11.22
N TYR A 229 10.19 6.56 -12.00
CA TYR A 229 9.91 5.49 -12.96
C TYR A 229 9.94 4.12 -12.29
N ARG A 230 9.08 3.20 -12.75
CA ARG A 230 9.05 1.80 -12.32
C ARG A 230 8.69 0.87 -13.47
N ILE A 231 8.81 -0.43 -13.24
CA ILE A 231 8.13 -1.44 -14.05
C ILE A 231 6.85 -1.84 -13.29
N SER A 232 5.72 -1.77 -13.97
CA SER A 232 4.42 -2.21 -13.44
C SER A 232 3.87 -3.30 -14.34
N GLY A 233 3.71 -4.52 -13.82
CA GLY A 233 3.51 -5.68 -14.66
C GLY A 233 4.74 -5.91 -15.54
N THR A 234 4.62 -5.67 -16.85
CA THR A 234 5.73 -5.81 -17.81
C THR A 234 6.16 -4.50 -18.45
N ASP A 235 5.50 -3.38 -18.11
CA ASP A 235 5.63 -2.11 -18.81
C ASP A 235 6.29 -1.03 -17.94
N PHE A 236 6.96 -0.09 -18.59
CA PHE A 236 7.42 1.12 -17.93
C PHE A 236 6.24 1.99 -17.51
N SER A 237 6.26 2.43 -16.26
CA SER A 237 5.20 3.23 -15.66
C SER A 237 5.78 4.40 -14.86
N GLN A 238 5.03 5.50 -14.85
CA GLN A 238 5.27 6.63 -13.96
C GLN A 238 4.52 6.43 -12.64
N ARG A 239 5.24 6.56 -11.53
CA ARG A 239 4.66 6.73 -10.20
C ARG A 239 4.68 8.21 -9.83
N PHE A 240 3.57 8.74 -9.32
CA PHE A 240 3.42 10.16 -8.94
C PHE A 240 4.17 10.53 -7.65
N GLY A 241 4.44 9.55 -6.78
CA GLY A 241 5.02 9.77 -5.46
C GLY A 241 3.98 10.10 -4.39
N ASP A 242 4.30 9.87 -3.12
CA ASP A 242 3.32 10.00 -2.03
C ASP A 242 2.92 11.46 -1.74
N ILE A 243 3.75 12.45 -2.11
CA ILE A 243 3.33 13.88 -2.09
C ILE A 243 2.20 14.13 -3.08
N SER A 244 2.31 13.55 -4.27
CA SER A 244 1.53 13.95 -5.45
C SER A 244 0.43 12.97 -5.80
N GLY A 245 0.36 11.85 -5.07
CA GLY A 245 -0.64 10.79 -5.25
C GLY A 245 -1.08 10.12 -3.95
N PRO A 246 -1.35 10.83 -2.82
CA PRO A 246 -1.81 10.19 -1.60
C PRO A 246 -3.13 9.43 -1.78
N ALA A 247 -3.32 8.36 -1.00
CA ALA A 247 -4.45 7.44 -1.13
C ALA A 247 -5.81 8.03 -0.70
N PHE A 248 -5.83 9.14 0.04
CA PHE A 248 -7.08 9.74 0.53
C PHE A 248 -7.33 11.11 -0.11
N PRO A 249 -8.59 11.43 -0.46
CA PRO A 249 -8.97 12.73 -1.00
C PRO A 249 -9.17 13.78 0.12
N ASP A 250 -8.23 13.84 1.07
CA ASP A 250 -8.33 14.69 2.26
C ASP A 250 -7.78 16.11 2.07
N LYS A 251 -7.08 16.35 0.95
CA LYS A 251 -6.49 17.65 0.59
C LYS A 251 -7.04 18.15 -0.75
N ASN A 252 -7.44 19.42 -0.78
CA ASN A 252 -7.91 20.09 -2.01
C ASN A 252 -6.78 20.70 -2.83
N PHE A 253 -5.68 21.10 -2.19
CA PHE A 253 -4.52 21.68 -2.85
C PHE A 253 -3.25 21.47 -2.03
N LEU A 254 -2.09 21.68 -2.65
CA LEU A 254 -0.83 22.00 -1.97
C LEU A 254 -0.36 23.42 -2.31
N THR A 255 0.06 24.17 -1.32
CA THR A 255 0.73 25.46 -1.51
C THR A 255 2.19 25.22 -1.85
N MET A 256 2.62 25.61 -3.04
CA MET A 256 4.01 25.52 -3.49
C MET A 256 4.57 26.90 -3.80
N THR A 257 5.76 27.19 -3.29
CA THR A 257 6.57 28.32 -3.78
C THR A 257 7.60 27.78 -4.74
N LEU A 258 7.62 28.28 -5.98
CA LEU A 258 8.46 27.74 -7.05
C LEU A 258 9.00 28.84 -7.97
N ILE A 259 10.03 28.51 -8.74
CA ILE A 259 10.59 29.33 -9.81
C ILE A 259 10.30 28.60 -11.14
N PRO A 260 9.40 29.10 -11.99
CA PRO A 260 9.15 28.52 -13.30
C PRO A 260 10.42 28.51 -14.16
N VAL A 261 10.50 27.57 -15.11
CA VAL A 261 11.61 27.50 -16.07
C VAL A 261 11.72 28.84 -16.80
N ASN A 262 12.95 29.32 -16.99
CA ASN A 262 13.28 30.63 -17.58
C ASN A 262 12.83 31.86 -16.78
N SER A 263 12.39 31.70 -15.53
CA SER A 263 12.13 32.79 -14.60
C SER A 263 13.27 32.95 -13.59
N LYS A 264 13.42 34.18 -13.06
CA LYS A 264 14.20 34.45 -11.84
C LYS A 264 13.34 34.82 -10.64
N LYS A 265 12.03 34.98 -10.86
CA LYS A 265 11.06 35.35 -9.83
C LYS A 265 10.39 34.10 -9.33
N SER A 266 10.36 33.95 -8.01
CA SER A 266 9.51 32.96 -7.37
C SER A 266 8.06 33.42 -7.38
N GLU A 267 7.17 32.44 -7.33
CA GLU A 267 5.74 32.63 -7.16
C GLU A 267 5.20 31.57 -6.20
N THR A 268 4.14 31.91 -5.47
CA THR A 268 3.45 30.99 -4.57
C THR A 268 2.09 30.67 -5.15
N VAL A 269 1.81 29.38 -5.34
CA VAL A 269 0.62 28.87 -6.01
C VAL A 269 -0.03 27.78 -5.18
N GLN A 270 -1.36 27.76 -5.15
CA GLN A 270 -2.11 26.61 -4.66
C GLN A 270 -2.34 25.67 -5.83
N VAL A 271 -1.62 24.55 -5.84
CA VAL A 271 -1.77 23.50 -6.85
C VAL A 271 -2.96 22.64 -6.45
N PRO A 272 -4.08 22.65 -7.19
CA PRO A 272 -5.24 21.85 -6.83
C PRO A 272 -4.99 20.36 -7.08
N PHE A 273 -5.49 19.56 -6.17
CA PHE A 273 -5.63 18.12 -6.33
C PHE A 273 -6.89 17.80 -7.11
N LEU A 274 -6.86 16.68 -7.84
CA LEU A 274 -8.06 16.05 -8.41
C LEU A 274 -8.01 14.55 -8.12
N ALA A 275 -9.04 14.04 -7.45
CA ALA A 275 -9.06 12.66 -7.00
C ALA A 275 -9.55 11.74 -8.11
N SER A 276 -8.74 10.76 -8.46
CA SER A 276 -9.10 9.64 -9.33
C SER A 276 -9.95 8.65 -8.56
N TYR A 277 -11.15 8.35 -9.05
CA TYR A 277 -11.98 7.28 -8.51
C TYR A 277 -11.60 5.94 -9.15
N VAL A 278 -11.41 4.92 -8.32
CA VAL A 278 -10.92 3.57 -8.71
C VAL A 278 -11.74 2.44 -8.08
N GLY A 279 -12.86 2.78 -7.43
CA GLY A 279 -13.80 1.83 -6.85
C GLY A 279 -14.80 1.27 -7.85
N ALA A 280 -15.69 0.40 -7.33
CA ALA A 280 -16.79 -0.18 -8.08
C ALA A 280 -17.89 0.87 -8.38
N PRO A 281 -18.48 0.87 -9.60
CA PRO A 281 -19.50 1.86 -9.98
C PRO A 281 -20.67 1.99 -9.01
N PHE A 282 -21.21 3.21 -8.89
CA PHE A 282 -22.31 3.54 -7.99
C PHE A 282 -23.14 4.72 -8.55
N THR A 283 -24.33 4.95 -7.99
CA THR A 283 -25.26 6.04 -8.39
C THR A 283 -25.56 7.01 -7.26
N ASP A 284 -25.39 6.58 -6.02
CA ASP A 284 -25.81 7.27 -4.80
C ASP A 284 -25.05 6.70 -3.60
N ARG A 285 -25.31 7.24 -2.41
CA ARG A 285 -24.67 6.82 -1.17
C ARG A 285 -24.94 5.35 -0.83
N ALA A 286 -26.14 4.84 -1.09
CA ALA A 286 -26.53 3.47 -0.73
C ALA A 286 -25.84 2.43 -1.62
N SER A 287 -25.82 2.68 -2.93
CA SER A 287 -25.09 1.85 -3.90
C SER A 287 -23.58 1.95 -3.72
N PHE A 288 -23.03 3.11 -3.35
CA PHE A 288 -21.61 3.25 -3.00
C PHE A 288 -21.24 2.31 -1.85
N TRP A 289 -22.00 2.35 -0.76
CA TRP A 289 -21.77 1.47 0.40
C TRP A 289 -21.83 0.00 0.03
N THR A 290 -22.87 -0.39 -0.71
CA THR A 290 -23.09 -1.79 -1.11
C THR A 290 -21.96 -2.32 -1.99
N ALA A 291 -21.49 -1.51 -2.94
CA ALA A 291 -20.48 -1.93 -3.90
C ALA A 291 -19.04 -1.85 -3.37
N ASN A 292 -18.75 -0.90 -2.48
CA ASN A 292 -17.36 -0.57 -2.09
C ASN A 292 -17.04 -0.81 -0.61
N CYS A 293 -18.04 -0.90 0.27
CA CYS A 293 -17.84 -0.82 1.72
C CYS A 293 -18.36 -2.03 2.49
N ALA A 294 -19.51 -2.57 2.10
CA ALA A 294 -20.15 -3.65 2.82
C ALA A 294 -19.33 -4.95 2.75
N ALA A 295 -19.02 -5.52 3.92
CA ALA A 295 -18.55 -6.90 4.00
C ALA A 295 -19.68 -7.86 3.58
N ASN A 296 -19.33 -8.90 2.84
CA ASN A 296 -20.24 -9.95 2.39
C ASN A 296 -19.62 -11.34 2.64
N ASP A 297 -20.33 -12.41 2.29
CA ASP A 297 -19.88 -13.78 2.54
C ASP A 297 -18.56 -14.14 1.83
N GLU A 298 -18.22 -13.46 0.73
CA GLU A 298 -16.96 -13.64 0.00
C GLU A 298 -15.77 -12.92 0.67
N THR A 299 -16.04 -11.93 1.53
CA THR A 299 -14.99 -11.23 2.29
C THR A 299 -14.57 -11.97 3.58
N ASN A 300 -15.27 -13.05 3.93
CA ASN A 300 -14.95 -13.86 5.10
C ASN A 300 -13.85 -14.89 4.81
N GLY A 301 -13.07 -15.23 5.83
CA GLY A 301 -12.08 -16.31 5.73
C GLY A 301 -12.75 -17.67 5.51
N VAL A 302 -12.24 -18.46 4.56
CA VAL A 302 -12.73 -19.82 4.30
C VAL A 302 -12.02 -20.81 5.23
N ASN A 303 -12.78 -21.66 5.92
CA ASN A 303 -12.21 -22.76 6.70
C ASN A 303 -11.80 -23.91 5.78
N LEU A 304 -10.53 -23.92 5.38
CA LEU A 304 -9.96 -24.95 4.51
C LEU A 304 -9.91 -26.36 5.14
N ARG A 305 -10.16 -26.50 6.45
CA ARG A 305 -10.28 -27.82 7.09
C ARG A 305 -11.54 -28.56 6.61
N ASN A 306 -12.61 -27.82 6.30
CA ASN A 306 -13.89 -28.39 5.89
C ASN A 306 -13.91 -28.81 4.41
N SER A 307 -12.98 -28.28 3.60
CA SER A 307 -12.85 -28.58 2.17
C SER A 307 -12.11 -29.89 1.89
N GLY A 308 -11.71 -30.62 2.94
CA GLY A 308 -10.79 -31.75 2.85
C GLY A 308 -9.37 -31.28 2.53
N VAL A 309 -8.37 -31.86 3.20
CA VAL A 309 -6.92 -31.65 2.96
C VAL A 309 -6.50 -32.09 1.53
N SER A 310 -7.45 -32.44 0.67
CA SER A 310 -7.29 -33.08 -0.64
C SER A 310 -6.89 -32.15 -1.77
N ALA A 311 -6.92 -30.84 -1.59
CA ALA A 311 -6.35 -29.91 -2.57
C ALA A 311 -4.82 -29.88 -2.42
N LYS A 312 -4.13 -30.97 -2.79
CA LYS A 312 -2.69 -30.93 -3.04
C LYS A 312 -2.45 -29.80 -4.04
N ARG A 313 -1.78 -28.73 -3.60
CA ARG A 313 -1.32 -27.71 -4.54
C ARG A 313 -0.35 -28.39 -5.51
N ALA A 314 -0.57 -28.18 -6.81
CA ALA A 314 0.30 -28.72 -7.85
C ALA A 314 1.74 -28.18 -7.74
N THR A 315 1.91 -27.05 -7.04
CA THR A 315 3.18 -26.38 -6.83
C THR A 315 3.47 -26.18 -5.34
N GLN A 316 4.74 -26.33 -4.96
CA GLN A 316 5.22 -26.02 -3.62
C GLN A 316 4.98 -24.54 -3.30
N LYS A 317 4.56 -24.24 -2.07
CA LYS A 317 4.48 -22.85 -1.61
C LYS A 317 5.88 -22.25 -1.57
N GLN A 318 6.07 -21.12 -2.23
CA GLN A 318 7.32 -20.36 -2.20
C GLN A 318 7.18 -19.16 -1.26
N ALA A 319 8.20 -18.90 -0.46
CA ALA A 319 8.22 -17.76 0.44
C ALA A 319 8.20 -16.44 -0.35
N ARG A 320 7.32 -15.53 0.06
CA ARG A 320 7.14 -14.22 -0.57
C ARG A 320 7.31 -13.13 0.46
N ALA A 321 8.08 -12.11 0.11
CA ALA A 321 8.28 -10.89 0.88
C ALA A 321 8.04 -9.70 -0.07
N VAL A 322 6.83 -9.66 -0.61
CA VAL A 322 6.36 -8.54 -1.42
C VAL A 322 5.55 -7.62 -0.52
N ILE A 323 5.77 -6.31 -0.66
CA ILE A 323 4.90 -5.33 -0.01
C ILE A 323 3.46 -5.58 -0.45
N ILE A 324 2.54 -5.49 0.51
CA ILE A 324 1.12 -5.58 0.21
C ILE A 324 0.64 -4.16 -0.05
N ASP A 325 0.56 -3.77 -1.31
CA ASP A 325 -0.17 -2.57 -1.72
C ASP A 325 -1.41 -2.98 -2.51
N LYS A 326 -2.53 -3.08 -1.79
CA LYS A 326 -3.84 -3.45 -2.36
C LYS A 326 -4.68 -2.24 -2.74
N THR A 327 -4.13 -1.03 -2.60
CA THR A 327 -4.84 0.19 -2.97
C THR A 327 -5.02 0.18 -4.50
N PRO A 328 -6.26 0.18 -5.01
CA PRO A 328 -6.47 0.36 -6.44
C PRO A 328 -5.84 1.69 -6.87
N ALA A 329 -5.11 1.69 -7.98
CA ALA A 329 -4.49 2.90 -8.51
C ALA A 329 -4.50 2.81 -10.04
N ASN A 330 -4.75 3.95 -10.69
CA ASN A 330 -4.62 4.03 -12.14
C ASN A 330 -3.13 4.14 -12.46
N GLY A 331 -2.58 3.08 -13.06
CA GLY A 331 -1.21 3.10 -13.57
C GLY A 331 -1.09 4.12 -14.70
N VAL A 332 -0.14 5.04 -14.58
CA VAL A 332 0.23 5.94 -15.68
C VAL A 332 1.43 5.32 -16.39
N GLY A 333 1.30 5.10 -17.70
CA GLY A 333 2.41 4.61 -18.52
C GLY A 333 3.54 5.64 -18.58
N LEU A 334 4.76 5.20 -18.84
CA LEU A 334 5.84 6.11 -19.19
C LEU A 334 5.69 6.54 -20.66
N PRO A 335 5.61 7.86 -20.98
CA PRO A 335 5.52 8.30 -22.38
C PRO A 335 6.66 7.72 -23.22
N SER A 336 6.36 7.30 -24.44
CA SER A 336 7.28 6.51 -25.28
C SER A 336 8.60 7.22 -25.56
N GLN A 337 8.61 8.55 -25.59
CA GLN A 337 9.83 9.34 -25.77
C GLN A 337 10.81 9.22 -24.60
N PHE A 338 10.34 8.86 -23.41
CA PHE A 338 11.15 8.67 -22.19
C PHE A 338 11.49 7.20 -21.93
N GLN A 339 10.96 6.26 -22.72
CA GLN A 339 11.36 4.87 -22.64
C GLN A 339 12.75 4.66 -23.25
N PRO A 340 13.56 3.70 -22.74
CA PRO A 340 14.85 3.38 -23.32
C PRO A 340 14.72 2.95 -24.79
N ARG A 341 15.50 3.57 -25.68
CA ARG A 341 15.54 3.25 -27.13
C ARG A 341 16.65 2.28 -27.51
N LEU A 342 17.50 1.91 -26.56
CA LEU A 342 18.54 0.92 -26.79
C LEU A 342 17.90 -0.45 -27.07
N PRO A 343 18.47 -1.27 -27.95
CA PRO A 343 18.03 -2.65 -28.12
C PRO A 343 18.09 -3.39 -26.79
N GLN A 344 17.01 -4.10 -26.49
CA GLN A 344 16.99 -5.00 -25.34
C GLN A 344 17.86 -6.22 -25.60
N THR A 345 18.53 -6.71 -24.56
CA THR A 345 19.28 -7.97 -24.64
C THR A 345 18.35 -9.17 -24.49
N ASP A 346 18.85 -10.36 -24.82
CA ASP A 346 18.21 -11.62 -24.46
C ASP A 346 17.90 -11.66 -22.95
N GLY A 347 16.80 -12.32 -22.59
CA GLY A 347 16.30 -12.35 -21.20
C GLY A 347 15.65 -11.05 -20.72
N SER A 348 15.51 -10.03 -21.57
CA SER A 348 14.77 -8.80 -21.23
C SER A 348 13.25 -9.01 -21.36
N THR A 349 12.68 -9.94 -20.59
CA THR A 349 11.25 -10.24 -20.59
C THR A 349 10.61 -10.00 -19.22
N GLY A 350 9.28 -9.92 -19.20
CA GLY A 350 8.52 -9.76 -17.96
C GLY A 350 8.96 -8.53 -17.16
N VAL A 351 9.40 -8.77 -15.93
CA VAL A 351 9.81 -7.78 -14.92
C VAL A 351 11.29 -7.37 -15.01
N ILE A 352 12.05 -7.96 -15.94
CA ILE A 352 13.46 -7.64 -16.19
C ILE A 352 13.58 -6.86 -17.50
N LYS A 353 14.28 -5.73 -17.47
CA LYS A 353 14.65 -4.96 -18.67
C LYS A 353 16.16 -4.79 -18.72
N SER A 354 16.79 -5.31 -19.77
CA SER A 354 18.24 -5.38 -19.87
C SER A 354 18.77 -4.71 -21.14
N TYR A 355 19.85 -3.94 -21.00
CA TYR A 355 20.44 -3.12 -22.07
C TYR A 355 21.97 -3.12 -21.98
N ILE A 356 22.63 -2.86 -23.10
CA ILE A 356 24.07 -2.53 -23.15
C ILE A 356 24.19 -1.04 -23.47
N LEU A 357 24.90 -0.28 -22.65
CA LEU A 357 25.09 1.16 -22.83
C LEU A 357 26.03 1.44 -24.02
N PRO A 358 25.99 2.67 -24.59
CA PRO A 358 26.80 3.03 -25.76
C PRO A 358 28.32 2.89 -25.60
N ASP A 359 28.82 2.75 -24.37
CA ASP A 359 30.24 2.48 -24.10
C ASP A 359 30.65 1.03 -24.43
N ASN A 360 29.69 0.16 -24.74
CA ASN A 360 29.84 -1.27 -24.98
C ASN A 360 30.56 -2.02 -23.85
N LYS A 361 30.62 -1.43 -22.66
CA LYS A 361 31.31 -1.99 -21.48
C LYS A 361 30.35 -2.18 -20.33
N THR A 362 29.26 -1.44 -20.29
CA THR A 362 28.31 -1.41 -19.19
C THR A 362 26.99 -2.05 -19.59
N GLY A 363 26.66 -3.17 -18.96
CA GLY A 363 25.34 -3.79 -19.01
C GLY A 363 24.47 -3.24 -17.88
N VAL A 364 23.20 -2.99 -18.18
CA VAL A 364 22.19 -2.56 -17.22
C VAL A 364 21.12 -3.65 -17.16
N MET A 365 20.77 -4.10 -15.96
CA MET A 365 19.62 -4.96 -15.70
C MET A 365 18.71 -4.28 -14.69
N PHE A 366 17.58 -3.77 -15.16
CA PHE A 366 16.53 -3.23 -14.31
C PHE A 366 15.58 -4.36 -13.91
N VAL A 367 15.59 -4.71 -12.62
CA VAL A 367 14.71 -5.72 -12.03
C VAL A 367 13.61 -5.01 -11.27
N GLY A 368 12.45 -4.86 -11.91
CA GLY A 368 11.32 -4.13 -11.35
C GLY A 368 10.52 -4.88 -10.29
N SER A 369 10.68 -6.21 -10.23
CA SER A 369 10.02 -7.06 -9.23
C SER A 369 10.73 -8.42 -9.14
N PHE A 370 10.59 -9.10 -8.00
CA PHE A 370 10.88 -10.52 -7.85
C PHE A 370 9.60 -11.38 -7.89
N GLU A 371 8.49 -10.82 -8.39
CA GLU A 371 7.27 -11.55 -8.74
C GLU A 371 7.31 -12.03 -10.20
N GLY A 372 6.22 -12.63 -10.67
CA GLY A 372 6.07 -13.13 -12.04
C GLY A 372 6.30 -14.64 -12.14
N ASP A 373 6.75 -15.10 -13.30
CA ASP A 373 7.08 -16.51 -13.48
C ASP A 373 8.45 -16.82 -12.86
N PHE A 374 8.42 -17.71 -11.87
CA PHE A 374 9.59 -18.05 -11.06
C PHE A 374 10.74 -18.65 -11.89
N ASN A 375 10.43 -19.53 -12.84
CA ASN A 375 11.45 -20.23 -13.64
C ASN A 375 11.95 -19.34 -14.78
N GLN A 376 11.05 -18.55 -15.37
CA GLN A 376 11.38 -17.61 -16.42
C GLN A 376 12.32 -16.53 -15.88
N PHE A 377 12.10 -16.00 -14.68
CA PHE A 377 13.00 -15.03 -14.05
C PHE A 377 14.45 -15.54 -13.99
N GLN A 378 14.64 -16.80 -13.58
CA GLN A 378 15.97 -17.40 -13.49
C GLN A 378 16.60 -17.56 -14.88
N THR A 379 15.82 -18.04 -15.83
CA THR A 379 16.25 -18.25 -17.23
C THR A 379 16.63 -16.92 -17.89
N ASP A 380 15.82 -15.89 -17.68
CA ASP A 380 16.02 -14.52 -18.18
C ASP A 380 17.28 -13.88 -17.59
N THR A 381 17.50 -14.06 -16.28
CA THR A 381 18.72 -13.60 -15.62
C THR A 381 19.97 -14.22 -16.26
N VAL A 382 19.96 -15.55 -16.47
CA VAL A 382 21.08 -16.26 -17.11
C VAL A 382 21.30 -15.74 -18.53
N ALA A 383 20.24 -15.66 -19.34
CA ALA A 383 20.31 -15.21 -20.73
C ALA A 383 20.87 -13.79 -20.85
N ALA A 384 20.42 -12.86 -20.01
CA ALA A 384 20.92 -11.49 -20.02
C ALA A 384 22.41 -11.41 -19.67
N ILE A 385 22.86 -12.15 -18.65
CA ILE A 385 24.27 -12.15 -18.24
C ILE A 385 25.16 -12.84 -19.29
N ASP A 386 24.70 -13.91 -19.92
CA ASP A 386 25.43 -14.57 -21.00
C ASP A 386 25.56 -13.66 -22.22
N GLN A 387 24.49 -12.92 -22.58
CA GLN A 387 24.54 -11.91 -23.65
C GLN A 387 25.51 -10.77 -23.32
N PHE A 388 25.54 -10.30 -22.07
CA PHE A 388 26.53 -9.31 -21.61
C PHE A 388 27.97 -9.82 -21.79
N LYS A 389 28.26 -11.06 -21.35
CA LYS A 389 29.59 -11.67 -21.51
C LYS A 389 29.97 -11.82 -22.98
N ALA A 390 29.06 -12.33 -23.81
CA ALA A 390 29.29 -12.48 -25.25
C ALA A 390 29.57 -11.14 -25.95
N SER A 391 28.99 -10.05 -25.42
CA SER A 391 29.17 -8.68 -25.93
C SER A 391 30.38 -7.96 -25.33
N GLY A 392 31.20 -8.61 -24.49
CA GLY A 392 32.38 -8.00 -23.88
C GLY A 392 32.09 -6.99 -22.77
N VAL A 393 30.88 -7.00 -22.20
CA VAL A 393 30.51 -6.18 -21.04
C VAL A 393 31.42 -6.55 -19.86
N SER A 394 31.96 -5.52 -19.20
CA SER A 394 32.88 -5.65 -18.06
C SER A 394 32.39 -4.92 -16.80
N ARG A 395 31.26 -4.23 -16.91
CA ARG A 395 30.61 -3.48 -15.82
C ARG A 395 29.13 -3.82 -15.82
N LEU A 396 28.57 -4.02 -14.64
CA LEU A 396 27.17 -4.35 -14.47
C LEU A 396 26.51 -3.33 -13.52
N LEU A 397 25.40 -2.75 -13.97
CA LEU A 397 24.50 -1.97 -13.15
C LEU A 397 23.23 -2.80 -12.94
N ILE A 398 22.90 -3.07 -11.68
CA ILE A 398 21.62 -3.65 -11.29
C ILE A 398 20.76 -2.51 -10.74
N ASP A 399 19.63 -2.25 -11.39
CA ASP A 399 18.66 -1.27 -10.91
C ASP A 399 17.52 -2.02 -10.19
N LEU A 400 17.36 -1.73 -8.90
CA LEU A 400 16.28 -2.25 -8.05
C LEU A 400 15.33 -1.14 -7.58
N THR A 401 15.42 0.05 -8.18
CA THR A 401 14.58 1.19 -7.83
C THR A 401 13.11 0.83 -8.02
N ASN A 402 12.26 1.15 -7.05
CA ASN A 402 10.84 0.80 -7.03
C ASN A 402 10.52 -0.71 -7.10
N ASN A 403 11.48 -1.59 -6.81
CA ASN A 403 11.21 -3.02 -6.68
C ASN A 403 10.50 -3.32 -5.35
N GLY A 404 9.23 -3.75 -5.42
CA GLY A 404 8.39 -4.04 -4.25
C GLY A 404 8.68 -5.37 -3.55
N GLY A 405 9.67 -6.14 -4.02
CA GLY A 405 9.97 -7.48 -3.54
C GLY A 405 9.33 -8.57 -4.41
N GLY A 406 9.03 -9.71 -3.80
CA GLY A 406 8.49 -10.89 -4.49
C GLY A 406 8.89 -12.19 -3.83
N PHE A 407 9.22 -13.19 -4.64
CA PHE A 407 9.76 -14.46 -4.14
C PHE A 407 11.15 -14.24 -3.56
N VAL A 408 11.33 -14.56 -2.27
CA VAL A 408 12.60 -14.39 -1.56
C VAL A 408 13.72 -15.17 -2.26
N CYS A 409 13.39 -16.37 -2.77
CA CYS A 409 14.34 -17.22 -3.47
C CYS A 409 14.86 -16.63 -4.79
N LEU A 410 14.11 -15.74 -5.46
CA LEU A 410 14.58 -15.11 -6.70
C LEU A 410 15.60 -13.99 -6.41
N GLY A 411 15.39 -13.23 -5.33
CA GLY A 411 16.40 -12.29 -4.83
C GLY A 411 17.68 -12.99 -4.42
N GLN A 412 17.54 -14.10 -3.67
CA GLN A 412 18.66 -14.95 -3.29
C GLN A 412 19.37 -15.57 -4.51
N PHE A 413 18.62 -16.05 -5.49
CA PHE A 413 19.16 -16.59 -6.74
C PHE A 413 19.98 -15.54 -7.49
N LEU A 414 19.43 -14.35 -7.74
CA LEU A 414 20.14 -13.28 -8.45
C LEU A 414 21.44 -12.92 -7.73
N HIS A 415 21.38 -12.75 -6.41
CA HIS A 415 22.57 -12.47 -5.59
C HIS A 415 23.64 -13.57 -5.73
N GLN A 416 23.26 -14.85 -5.57
CA GLN A 416 24.21 -15.96 -5.70
C GLN A 416 24.78 -16.09 -7.12
N TYR A 417 23.94 -15.90 -8.12
CA TYR A 417 24.33 -15.99 -9.52
C TYR A 417 25.41 -14.95 -9.85
N LEU A 418 25.24 -13.72 -9.34
CA LEU A 418 26.21 -12.63 -9.53
C LEU A 418 27.46 -12.78 -8.65
N ALA A 419 27.31 -13.21 -7.39
CA ALA A 419 28.43 -13.38 -6.46
C ALA A 419 29.31 -14.60 -6.78
N GLY A 420 28.74 -15.61 -7.47
CA GLY A 420 29.40 -16.85 -7.84
C GLY A 420 29.43 -17.90 -6.73
N ALA A 421 29.83 -19.13 -7.09
CA ALA A 421 29.74 -20.33 -6.24
C ALA A 421 30.62 -20.32 -4.97
N LYS A 422 31.42 -19.28 -4.73
CA LYS A 422 32.35 -19.20 -3.58
C LYS A 422 31.76 -18.51 -2.35
N ILE A 423 30.51 -18.06 -2.39
CA ILE A 423 29.90 -17.31 -1.29
C ILE A 423 29.50 -18.16 -0.07
N GLY A 424 29.68 -19.49 -0.12
CA GLY A 424 29.35 -20.42 0.96
C GLY A 424 27.86 -20.75 1.04
N TYR A 425 27.43 -21.40 2.13
CA TYR A 425 26.01 -21.66 2.40
C TYR A 425 25.31 -20.34 2.73
N PRO A 426 24.38 -19.87 1.88
CA PRO A 426 23.65 -18.64 2.12
C PRO A 426 22.37 -18.88 2.92
N GLY A 427 22.06 -20.14 3.28
CA GLY A 427 20.83 -20.48 3.97
C GLY A 427 20.82 -19.93 5.40
N PHE A 428 19.68 -19.40 5.76
CA PHE A 428 19.50 -18.73 7.03
C PHE A 428 19.21 -19.79 8.08
N VAL A 429 20.18 -20.05 8.98
CA VAL A 429 19.88 -20.74 10.24
C VAL A 429 18.76 -19.98 10.92
N SER A 430 17.61 -20.62 11.02
CA SER A 430 16.34 -20.00 11.38
C SER A 430 15.81 -20.55 12.70
N THR A 431 14.89 -19.79 13.28
CA THR A 431 14.04 -20.22 14.38
C THR A 431 12.63 -19.77 14.09
N SER A 432 11.63 -20.55 14.51
CA SER A 432 10.23 -20.14 14.51
C SER A 432 9.89 -19.47 15.84
N ARG A 433 8.99 -18.48 15.83
CA ARG A 433 8.39 -17.98 17.07
C ARG A 433 7.56 -19.10 17.68
N ALA A 434 7.76 -19.37 18.96
CA ALA A 434 7.07 -20.42 19.71
C ALA A 434 6.06 -19.82 20.69
N ASN A 435 5.33 -18.77 20.29
CA ASN A 435 4.20 -18.28 21.06
C ASN A 435 3.08 -19.36 21.16
N PRO A 436 2.12 -19.23 22.08
CA PRO A 436 1.10 -20.26 22.27
C PRO A 436 0.27 -20.58 21.02
N LEU A 437 0.07 -19.61 20.12
CA LEU A 437 -0.66 -19.83 18.87
C LEU A 437 0.19 -20.65 17.88
N ALA A 438 1.45 -20.28 17.66
CA ALA A 438 2.37 -20.99 16.79
C ALA A 438 2.60 -22.44 17.23
N GLN A 439 2.74 -22.69 18.54
CA GLN A 439 2.82 -24.06 19.07
C GLN A 439 1.55 -24.88 18.75
N LYS A 440 0.36 -24.27 18.91
CA LYS A 440 -0.92 -24.91 18.55
C LYS A 440 -1.06 -25.16 17.05
N ILE A 441 -0.54 -24.26 16.21
CA ILE A 441 -0.56 -24.44 14.75
C ILE A 441 0.29 -25.65 14.36
N VAL A 442 1.55 -25.74 14.83
CA VAL A 442 2.42 -26.89 14.51
C VAL A 442 1.81 -28.20 15.02
N ALA A 443 1.28 -28.21 16.25
CA ALA A 443 0.63 -29.40 16.80
C ALA A 443 -0.62 -29.81 16.00
N ALA A 444 -1.41 -28.84 15.53
CA ALA A 444 -2.58 -29.11 14.70
C ALA A 444 -2.18 -29.60 13.30
N ASP A 445 -1.16 -29.01 12.68
CA ASP A 445 -0.64 -29.44 11.38
C ASP A 445 -0.18 -30.91 11.46
N ILE A 446 0.56 -31.28 12.50
CA ILE A 446 0.97 -32.68 12.75
C ILE A 446 -0.25 -33.60 12.95
N ALA A 447 -1.18 -33.22 13.81
CA ALA A 447 -2.36 -34.03 14.12
C ALA A 447 -3.29 -34.25 12.90
N LEU A 448 -3.30 -33.29 11.98
CA LEU A 448 -4.11 -33.33 10.76
C LEU A 448 -3.34 -33.89 9.56
N GLY A 449 -2.05 -34.22 9.69
CA GLY A 449 -1.21 -34.66 8.58
C GLY A 449 -1.02 -33.59 7.49
N VAL A 450 -1.03 -32.32 7.88
CA VAL A 450 -0.74 -31.18 6.99
C VAL A 450 0.74 -31.15 6.67
N THR A 451 1.07 -31.05 5.37
CA THR A 451 2.45 -31.06 4.86
C THR A 451 2.88 -29.68 4.36
N GLY A 452 4.16 -29.54 4.02
CA GLY A 452 4.75 -28.33 3.41
C GLY A 452 4.09 -27.91 2.09
N GLN A 453 3.31 -28.79 1.46
CA GLN A 453 2.47 -28.43 0.30
C GLN A 453 1.32 -27.48 0.67
N ILE A 454 0.89 -27.47 1.94
CA ILE A 454 -0.29 -26.74 2.41
C ILE A 454 0.10 -25.62 3.38
N SER A 455 1.04 -25.86 4.29
CA SER A 455 1.39 -24.94 5.37
C SER A 455 2.89 -24.70 5.45
N PHE A 456 3.31 -23.45 5.66
CA PHE A 456 4.71 -23.14 6.01
C PHE A 456 5.04 -23.56 7.45
N TYR A 457 4.05 -23.85 8.29
CA TYR A 457 4.27 -24.35 9.65
C TYR A 457 4.46 -25.87 9.70
N ALA A 458 4.20 -26.59 8.60
CA ALA A 458 4.38 -28.03 8.55
C ALA A 458 5.87 -28.40 8.72
N PRO A 459 6.21 -29.45 9.49
CA PRO A 459 7.60 -29.79 9.77
C PRO A 459 8.44 -30.09 8.54
N ASP A 460 7.88 -30.78 7.54
CA ASP A 460 8.56 -31.17 6.30
C ASP A 460 8.91 -30.00 5.36
N ASN A 461 8.56 -28.77 5.75
CA ASN A 461 9.03 -27.54 5.10
C ASN A 461 10.42 -27.09 5.60
N TRP A 462 10.95 -27.72 6.65
CA TRP A 462 12.19 -27.34 7.33
C TRP A 462 13.17 -28.52 7.40
N ALA A 463 14.45 -28.22 7.62
CA ALA A 463 15.50 -29.23 7.79
C ALA A 463 16.20 -29.07 9.15
N PHE A 464 16.75 -30.16 9.66
CA PHE A 464 17.69 -30.09 10.78
C PHE A 464 19.00 -29.41 10.32
N LEU A 465 19.85 -29.01 11.26
CA LEU A 465 21.13 -28.34 10.95
C LEU A 465 22.15 -29.22 10.19
N ASN A 466 21.86 -30.52 10.05
CA ASN A 466 22.61 -31.45 9.21
C ASN A 466 21.97 -31.64 7.82
N ASP A 467 21.07 -30.73 7.43
CA ASP A 467 20.34 -30.69 6.16
C ASP A 467 19.39 -31.88 5.89
N THR A 468 19.11 -32.72 6.90
CA THR A 468 18.08 -33.75 6.75
C THR A 468 16.69 -33.13 6.96
N PRO A 469 15.70 -33.40 6.09
CA PRO A 469 14.33 -32.89 6.26
C PRO A 469 13.71 -33.34 7.60
N GLN A 470 12.94 -32.46 8.22
CA GLN A 470 12.21 -32.83 9.44
C GLN A 470 11.02 -33.74 9.09
N PRO A 471 10.79 -34.84 9.82
CA PRO A 471 9.61 -35.68 9.63
C PRO A 471 8.32 -34.91 9.85
N VAL A 472 7.25 -35.20 9.10
CA VAL A 472 5.91 -34.59 9.27
C VAL A 472 5.32 -34.74 10.68
N THR A 473 5.89 -35.61 11.51
CA THR A 473 5.50 -35.83 12.91
C THR A 473 6.36 -35.06 13.93
N PHE A 474 7.40 -34.35 13.48
CA PHE A 474 8.34 -33.66 14.35
C PHE A 474 7.83 -32.26 14.74
N ASN A 475 7.67 -32.02 16.04
CA ASN A 475 7.26 -30.71 16.54
C ASN A 475 8.48 -29.85 16.87
N TYR A 476 8.98 -29.07 15.91
CA TYR A 476 10.15 -28.21 16.09
C TYR A 476 9.94 -27.07 17.11
N ASN A 477 8.70 -26.78 17.49
CA ASN A 477 8.36 -25.78 18.50
C ASN A 477 8.33 -26.36 19.93
N THR A 478 8.58 -27.67 20.12
CA THR A 478 8.55 -28.33 21.43
C THR A 478 9.83 -29.16 21.67
N PRO A 479 10.65 -28.86 22.68
CA PRO A 479 10.53 -27.72 23.60
C PRO A 479 10.93 -26.40 22.92
N SER A 480 10.23 -25.32 23.27
CA SER A 480 10.65 -23.97 22.91
C SER A 480 11.90 -23.54 23.70
N ALA A 481 12.77 -22.76 23.08
CA ALA A 481 13.89 -22.07 23.70
C ALA A 481 13.43 -20.72 24.29
N PRO A 482 13.91 -20.32 25.48
CA PRO A 482 13.61 -19.01 26.04
C PRO A 482 14.28 -17.91 25.20
N PHE A 483 13.52 -16.87 24.88
CA PHE A 483 14.00 -15.68 24.19
C PHE A 483 13.20 -14.48 24.68
N LYS A 484 13.82 -13.29 24.66
CA LYS A 484 13.19 -12.05 25.10
C LYS A 484 13.46 -10.92 24.12
N ILE A 485 12.44 -10.09 23.91
CA ILE A 485 12.51 -8.87 23.10
C ILE A 485 11.96 -7.74 23.94
N ASN A 486 12.72 -6.66 24.11
CA ASN A 486 12.28 -5.49 24.87
C ASN A 486 11.71 -5.83 26.26
N GLY A 487 12.28 -6.86 26.91
CA GLY A 487 11.86 -7.35 28.23
C GLY A 487 10.67 -8.31 28.24
N VAL A 488 9.97 -8.46 27.11
CA VAL A 488 8.85 -9.39 26.93
C VAL A 488 9.36 -10.78 26.57
N SER A 489 8.72 -11.81 27.13
CA SER A 489 9.05 -13.21 26.81
C SER A 489 8.47 -13.59 25.46
N ASP A 490 9.32 -13.89 24.50
CA ASP A 490 8.94 -14.29 23.15
C ASP A 490 9.74 -15.55 22.74
N PRO A 491 9.42 -16.71 23.30
CA PRO A 491 10.19 -17.93 23.10
C PRO A 491 10.23 -18.35 21.63
N THR A 492 11.27 -19.06 21.23
CA THR A 492 11.47 -19.54 19.85
C THR A 492 11.58 -21.06 19.81
N SER A 493 11.56 -21.66 18.62
CA SER A 493 11.98 -23.05 18.41
C SER A 493 13.48 -23.24 18.71
N GLN A 494 13.93 -24.51 18.66
CA GLN A 494 15.34 -24.79 18.39
C GLN A 494 15.73 -24.31 16.99
N ARG A 495 17.03 -24.13 16.74
CA ARG A 495 17.54 -23.73 15.43
C ARG A 495 17.34 -24.83 14.39
N PHE A 496 16.96 -24.45 13.18
CA PHE A 496 16.79 -25.31 12.02
C PHE A 496 17.19 -24.57 10.74
N HIS A 497 17.19 -25.27 9.60
CA HIS A 497 17.35 -24.68 8.27
C HIS A 497 15.99 -24.55 7.57
#